data_AF-A0A327NVF3-F1
#
_entry.id   AF-A0A327NVF3-F1
#
_cell.length_a   1.000
_cell.length_b   1.000
_cell.length_c   1.000
_cell.angle_alpha   90.00
_cell.angle_beta   90.00
_cell.angle_gamma   90.00
#
_symmetry.space_group_name_H-M   'P 1'
#
loop_
_entity.id
_entity.type
_entity.pdbx_description
1 polymer ?
#
loop_
_entity_poly.entity_id
_entity_poly.type
_entity_poly.pdbx_seq_one_letter_code
_entity_poly.pdbx_strand_id
1 'polypeptide(L)'
;MNRRIHPDDFDTSPYKELIQMLVLHWVHAELPAERMSYVDYTMAINTLLLTTQSSDRTTVIVRAVLTQAIALHKTSFWVEQELKFEGMIDGADRNDFLLLELSQATAVDDTLLDTYNERINRFTANSE
;
A
#
# COMPACT_ATOMS: atom_id res chain seq x y z
N MET A 1 8.77 -5.70 24.28
CA MET A 1 9.45 -4.69 23.44
C MET A 1 9.58 -5.30 22.06
N ASN A 2 8.82 -4.83 21.07
CA ASN A 2 8.98 -5.30 19.70
C ASN A 2 10.28 -4.73 19.14
N ARG A 3 11.14 -5.61 18.62
CA ARG A 3 12.37 -5.22 17.93
C ARG A 3 11.99 -4.41 16.69
N ARG A 4 12.63 -3.27 16.50
CA ARG A 4 12.47 -2.44 15.30
C ARG A 4 12.94 -3.22 14.07
N ILE A 5 12.22 -3.10 12.97
CA ILE A 5 12.57 -3.76 11.70
C ILE A 5 13.63 -2.92 11.00
N HIS A 6 14.76 -3.54 10.66
CA HIS A 6 15.85 -2.92 9.91
C HIS A 6 15.99 -3.55 8.52
N PRO A 7 16.60 -2.83 7.54
CA PRO A 7 16.86 -3.37 6.21
C PRO A 7 17.61 -4.72 6.23
N ASP A 8 18.57 -4.88 7.14
CA ASP A 8 19.35 -6.12 7.28
C ASP A 8 18.51 -7.33 7.69
N ASP A 9 17.32 -7.10 8.27
CA ASP A 9 16.43 -8.18 8.67
C ASP A 9 15.71 -8.83 7.46
N PHE A 10 15.68 -8.19 6.29
CA PHE A 10 14.91 -8.63 5.11
C PHE A 10 15.42 -9.90 4.44
N ASP A 11 16.69 -10.23 4.63
CA ASP A 11 17.28 -11.48 4.12
C ASP A 11 17.11 -12.66 5.10
N THR A 12 16.46 -12.43 6.24
CA THR A 12 16.25 -13.43 7.30
C THR A 12 14.77 -13.66 7.61
N SER A 13 14.44 -14.87 8.07
CA SER A 13 13.09 -15.16 8.54
C SER A 13 12.79 -14.39 9.84
N PRO A 14 11.55 -13.91 10.05
CA PRO A 14 10.36 -14.18 9.23
C PRO A 14 10.16 -13.21 8.05
N TYR A 15 10.95 -12.13 7.96
CA TYR A 15 10.67 -11.04 7.02
C TYR A 15 10.90 -11.43 5.57
N LYS A 16 11.93 -12.23 5.29
CA LYS A 16 12.17 -12.76 3.94
C LYS A 16 10.96 -13.50 3.38
N GLU A 17 10.38 -14.40 4.18
CA GLU A 17 9.22 -15.21 3.80
C GLU A 17 7.98 -14.33 3.61
N LEU A 18 7.77 -13.36 4.51
CA LEU A 18 6.70 -12.39 4.40
C LEU A 18 6.79 -11.58 3.10
N ILE A 19 7.96 -11.01 2.81
CA ILE A 19 8.19 -10.21 1.60
C ILE A 19 7.94 -11.06 0.36
N GLN A 20 8.50 -12.27 0.30
CA GLN A 20 8.29 -13.19 -0.83
C GLN A 20 6.82 -13.53 -1.03
N MET A 21 6.09 -13.84 0.04
CA MET A 21 4.65 -14.10 -0.01
C MET A 21 3.88 -12.89 -0.55
N LEU A 22 4.15 -11.68 -0.05
CA LEU A 22 3.45 -10.47 -0.47
C LEU A 22 3.77 -10.11 -1.94
N VAL A 23 5.02 -10.27 -2.37
CA VAL A 23 5.39 -10.07 -3.78
C VAL A 23 4.68 -11.09 -4.66
N LEU A 24 4.63 -12.35 -4.25
CA LEU A 24 3.90 -13.38 -4.99
C LEU A 24 2.41 -13.04 -5.08
N HIS A 25 1.76 -12.57 -4.01
CA HIS A 25 0.36 -12.15 -4.08
C HIS A 25 0.15 -11.01 -5.10
N TRP A 26 1.07 -10.05 -5.17
CA TRP A 26 1.00 -8.99 -6.16
C TRP A 26 1.17 -9.55 -7.59
N VAL A 27 2.15 -10.41 -7.82
CA VAL A 27 2.34 -11.05 -9.14
C VAL A 27 1.10 -11.82 -9.58
N HIS A 28 0.48 -12.59 -8.67
CA HIS A 28 -0.75 -13.35 -8.97
C HIS A 28 -2.01 -12.48 -9.09
N ALA A 29 -1.95 -11.19 -8.76
CA ALA A 29 -3.04 -10.26 -9.05
C ALA A 29 -3.15 -9.96 -10.56
N GLU A 30 -2.14 -10.35 -11.36
CA GLU A 30 -2.12 -10.23 -12.84
C GLU A 30 -2.46 -8.82 -13.37
N LEU A 31 -2.16 -7.79 -12.58
CA LEU A 31 -2.38 -6.40 -12.96
C LEU A 31 -1.43 -6.00 -14.11
N PRO A 32 -1.82 -5.05 -14.99
CA PRO A 32 -0.93 -4.51 -15.99
C PRO A 32 0.36 -3.96 -15.35
N ALA A 33 1.50 -4.56 -15.70
CA ALA A 33 2.76 -4.29 -15.00
C ALA A 33 3.38 -2.92 -15.33
N GLU A 34 3.09 -2.33 -16.49
CA GLU A 34 3.61 -1.02 -16.92
C GLU A 34 5.14 -0.84 -16.70
N ARG A 35 5.93 -1.89 -17.01
CA ARG A 35 7.39 -1.99 -16.82
C ARG A 35 7.86 -2.31 -15.40
N MET A 36 6.97 -2.49 -14.43
CA MET A 36 7.35 -2.99 -13.12
C MET A 36 7.86 -4.42 -13.20
N SER A 37 8.97 -4.67 -12.51
CA SER A 37 9.61 -5.96 -12.36
C SER A 37 9.38 -6.53 -10.95
N TYR A 38 9.76 -7.79 -10.75
CA TYR A 38 9.76 -8.41 -9.43
C TYR A 38 10.60 -7.63 -8.39
N VAL A 39 11.68 -7.00 -8.84
CA VAL A 39 12.55 -6.18 -7.98
C VAL A 39 11.79 -4.94 -7.49
N ASP A 40 10.99 -4.31 -8.35
CA ASP A 40 10.22 -3.12 -7.99
C ASP A 40 9.14 -3.46 -6.95
N TYR A 41 8.44 -4.60 -7.12
CA TYR A 41 7.48 -5.10 -6.12
C TYR A 41 8.15 -5.36 -4.77
N THR A 42 9.32 -5.99 -4.80
CA THR A 42 10.10 -6.28 -3.59
C THR A 42 10.51 -4.98 -2.88
N MET A 43 11.00 -3.98 -3.62
CA MET A 43 11.37 -2.68 -3.06
C MET A 43 10.17 -1.93 -2.46
N ALA A 44 9.01 -1.97 -3.12
CA ALA A 44 7.79 -1.34 -2.61
C ALA A 44 7.35 -1.97 -1.28
N ILE A 45 7.33 -3.31 -1.19
CA ILE A 45 6.97 -4.03 0.04
C ILE A 45 7.99 -3.80 1.15
N ASN A 46 9.30 -3.82 0.83
CA ASN A 46 10.36 -3.51 1.78
C ASN A 46 10.19 -2.11 2.37
N THR A 47 9.93 -1.12 1.52
CA THR A 47 9.72 0.26 1.95
C THR A 47 8.51 0.36 2.88
N LEU A 48 7.39 -0.25 2.52
CA LEU A 48 6.19 -0.26 3.36
C LEU A 48 6.41 -0.96 4.70
N LEU A 49 7.19 -2.04 4.73
CA LEU A 49 7.54 -2.74 5.97
C LEU A 49 8.42 -1.86 6.88
N LEU A 50 9.33 -1.06 6.31
CA LEU A 50 10.11 -0.07 7.06
C LEU A 50 9.27 1.10 7.56
N THR A 51 8.25 1.56 6.82
CA THR A 51 7.41 2.67 7.28
C THR A 51 6.45 2.24 8.37
N THR A 52 5.74 1.12 8.18
CA THR A 52 4.74 0.63 9.13
C THR A 52 5.35 -0.03 10.37
N GLN A 53 6.61 -0.51 10.27
CA GLN A 53 7.29 -1.25 11.33
C GLN A 53 6.48 -2.44 11.86
N SER A 54 5.58 -3.00 11.03
CA SER A 54 4.65 -4.05 11.42
C SER A 54 4.30 -4.95 10.24
N SER A 55 4.61 -6.24 10.37
CA SER A 55 4.29 -7.27 9.38
C SER A 55 2.80 -7.43 9.14
N ASP A 56 2.00 -7.39 10.21
CA ASP A 56 0.54 -7.51 10.13
C ASP A 56 -0.05 -6.30 9.41
N ARG A 57 0.40 -5.09 9.79
CA ARG A 57 -0.08 -3.84 9.18
C ARG A 57 0.29 -3.78 7.70
N THR A 58 1.53 -4.12 7.36
CA THR A 58 2.01 -4.22 5.97
C THR A 58 1.13 -5.18 5.16
N THR A 59 0.84 -6.36 5.72
CA THR A 59 0.01 -7.37 5.05
C THR A 59 -1.40 -6.87 4.78
N VAL A 60 -2.03 -6.21 5.76
CA VAL A 60 -3.37 -5.63 5.63
C VAL A 60 -3.40 -4.56 4.55
N ILE A 61 -2.42 -3.65 4.54
CA ILE A 61 -2.33 -2.57 3.53
C ILE A 61 -2.15 -3.16 2.13
N VAL A 62 -1.18 -4.06 1.94
CA VAL A 62 -0.91 -4.67 0.62
C VAL A 62 -2.14 -5.38 0.09
N ARG A 63 -2.81 -6.19 0.93
CA ARG A 63 -4.04 -6.88 0.51
C ARG A 63 -5.14 -5.91 0.12
N ALA A 64 -5.41 -4.89 0.94
CA ALA A 64 -6.47 -3.92 0.66
C ALA A 64 -6.21 -3.15 -0.65
N VAL A 65 -4.98 -2.69 -0.87
CA VAL A 65 -4.61 -1.97 -2.10
C VAL A 65 -4.70 -2.89 -3.32
N LEU A 66 -4.22 -4.14 -3.24
CA LEU A 66 -4.35 -5.09 -4.35
C LEU A 66 -5.80 -5.44 -4.67
N THR A 67 -6.63 -5.71 -3.66
CA THR A 67 -8.06 -5.97 -3.84
C THR A 67 -8.75 -4.80 -4.52
N GLN A 68 -8.46 -3.56 -4.10
CA GLN A 68 -9.00 -2.37 -4.74
C GLN A 68 -8.49 -2.20 -6.18
N ALA A 69 -7.21 -2.43 -6.42
CA ALA A 69 -6.63 -2.35 -7.77
C ALA A 69 -7.29 -3.32 -8.73
N ILE A 70 -7.56 -4.55 -8.30
CA ILE A 70 -8.29 -5.55 -9.08
C ILE A 70 -9.71 -5.06 -9.38
N ALA A 71 -10.44 -4.61 -8.35
CA ALA A 71 -11.83 -4.17 -8.47
C ALA A 71 -11.99 -2.97 -9.41
N LEU A 72 -10.99 -2.08 -9.42
CA LEU A 72 -11.01 -0.85 -10.21
C LEU A 72 -10.16 -0.94 -11.49
N HIS A 73 -9.70 -2.15 -11.86
CA HIS A 73 -8.87 -2.41 -13.04
C HIS A 73 -7.64 -1.49 -13.15
N LYS A 74 -6.96 -1.24 -12.02
CA LYS A 74 -5.75 -0.40 -11.93
C LYS A 74 -4.49 -1.18 -12.31
N THR A 75 -3.39 -0.44 -12.53
CA THR A 75 -2.10 -1.01 -12.92
C THR A 75 -1.25 -1.33 -11.68
N SER A 76 -0.18 -2.13 -11.85
CA SER A 76 0.79 -2.32 -10.77
C SER A 76 1.46 -1.01 -10.37
N PHE A 77 1.69 -0.09 -11.31
CA PHE A 77 2.25 1.22 -10.99
C PHE A 77 1.34 2.00 -10.02
N TRP A 78 0.02 1.95 -10.23
CA TRP A 78 -0.94 2.53 -9.30
C TRP A 78 -0.85 1.91 -7.90
N VAL A 79 -0.70 0.58 -7.79
CA VAL A 79 -0.52 -0.10 -6.49
C VAL A 79 0.71 0.43 -5.78
N GLU A 80 1.84 0.58 -6.49
CA GLU A 80 3.08 1.10 -5.90
C GLU A 80 2.92 2.51 -5.31
N GLN A 81 2.20 3.39 -6.02
CA GLN A 81 1.89 4.74 -5.53
C GLN A 81 1.00 4.71 -4.29
N GLU A 82 -0.02 3.86 -4.27
CA GLU A 82 -0.92 3.76 -3.13
C GLU A 82 -0.27 3.09 -1.91
N LEU A 83 0.67 2.15 -2.10
CA LEU A 83 1.47 1.62 -0.99
C LEU A 83 2.37 2.71 -0.37
N LYS A 84 2.96 3.60 -1.19
CA LYS A 84 3.71 4.76 -0.68
C LYS A 84 2.80 5.70 0.10
N PHE A 85 1.63 6.00 -0.42
CA PHE A 85 0.63 6.83 0.25
C PHE A 85 0.25 6.23 1.61
N GLU A 86 -0.15 4.95 1.65
CA GLU A 86 -0.54 4.28 2.89
C GLU A 86 0.61 4.20 3.90
N GLY A 87 1.85 4.00 3.42
CA GLY A 87 3.03 4.05 4.27
C GLY A 87 3.32 5.43 4.86
N MET A 88 3.01 6.51 4.13
CA MET A 88 3.20 7.90 4.58
C MET A 88 2.18 8.29 5.66
N ILE A 89 0.94 7.84 5.52
CA ILE A 89 -0.14 8.17 6.47
C ILE A 89 -0.26 7.16 7.63
N ASP A 90 0.58 6.12 7.65
CA ASP A 90 0.54 5.13 8.74
C ASP A 90 0.91 5.79 10.07
N GLY A 91 0.02 5.65 11.06
CA GLY A 91 0.13 6.32 12.36
C GLY A 91 -0.53 7.71 12.42
N ALA A 92 -1.01 8.27 11.30
CA ALA A 92 -1.88 9.44 11.28
C ALA A 92 -3.37 9.04 11.28
N ASP A 93 -4.25 9.97 11.68
CA ASP A 93 -5.68 9.81 11.41
C ASP A 93 -5.92 9.97 9.90
N ARG A 94 -6.40 8.89 9.27
CA ARG A 94 -6.64 8.84 7.83
C ARG A 94 -7.67 9.89 7.40
N ASN A 95 -8.75 10.06 8.15
CA ASN A 95 -9.84 10.94 7.76
C ASN A 95 -9.36 12.39 7.79
N ASP A 96 -8.63 12.76 8.86
CA ASP A 96 -8.05 14.09 8.98
C ASP A 96 -7.03 14.35 7.86
N PHE A 97 -6.18 13.37 7.55
CA PHE A 97 -5.19 13.51 6.47
C PHE A 97 -5.85 13.71 5.10
N LEU A 98 -6.84 12.87 4.75
CA LEU A 98 -7.52 12.95 3.46
C LEU A 98 -8.34 14.25 3.32
N LEU A 99 -8.96 14.72 4.41
CA LEU A 99 -9.65 16.02 4.42
C LEU A 99 -8.67 17.17 4.30
N LEU A 100 -7.49 17.07 4.92
CA LEU A 100 -6.44 18.07 4.79
C LEU A 100 -5.93 18.16 3.34
N GLU A 101 -5.65 17.01 2.70
CA GLU A 101 -5.25 16.93 1.28
C GLU A 101 -6.28 17.61 0.38
N LEU A 102 -7.56 17.32 0.58
CA LEU A 102 -8.67 17.94 -0.16
C LEU A 102 -8.74 19.46 0.08
N SER A 103 -8.54 19.91 1.32
CA SER A 103 -8.60 21.34 1.69
C SER A 103 -7.44 22.17 1.14
N GLN A 104 -6.30 21.53 0.87
CA GLN A 104 -5.10 22.19 0.33
C GLN A 104 -5.06 22.21 -1.20
N ALA A 105 -5.98 21.51 -1.87
CA ALA A 105 -6.03 21.46 -3.32
C ALA A 105 -6.41 22.83 -3.90
N THR A 106 -5.60 23.31 -4.86
CA THR A 106 -5.85 24.57 -5.57
C THR A 106 -7.20 24.56 -6.32
N ALA A 107 -7.63 23.39 -6.78
CA ALA A 107 -8.95 23.14 -7.35
C ALA A 107 -9.38 21.72 -6.99
N VAL A 108 -10.67 21.57 -6.67
CA VAL A 108 -11.30 20.26 -6.45
C VAL A 108 -11.99 19.87 -7.76
N ASP A 109 -11.42 18.91 -8.45
CA ASP A 109 -12.01 18.31 -9.65
C ASP A 109 -12.51 16.88 -9.35
N ASP A 110 -13.22 16.29 -10.32
CA ASP A 110 -13.80 14.95 -10.19
C ASP A 110 -12.71 13.89 -9.94
N THR A 111 -11.53 14.05 -10.53
CA THR A 111 -10.41 13.11 -10.34
C THR A 111 -9.92 13.07 -8.89
N LEU A 112 -9.83 14.24 -8.26
CA LEU A 112 -9.44 14.35 -6.85
C LEU A 112 -10.52 13.75 -5.94
N LEU A 113 -11.80 14.01 -6.23
CA LEU A 113 -12.91 13.44 -5.47
C LEU A 113 -12.99 11.92 -5.62
N ASP A 114 -12.75 11.39 -6.82
CA ASP A 114 -12.67 9.95 -7.07
C ASP A 114 -11.52 9.33 -6.27
N THR A 115 -10.34 9.95 -6.28
CA THR A 115 -9.18 9.49 -5.50
C THR A 115 -9.48 9.48 -4.00
N TYR A 116 -10.11 10.53 -3.48
CA TYR A 116 -10.56 10.60 -2.09
C TYR A 116 -11.54 9.47 -1.76
N ASN A 117 -12.54 9.24 -2.62
CA ASN A 117 -13.54 8.20 -2.44
C ASN A 117 -12.95 6.79 -2.51
N GLU A 118 -11.96 6.57 -3.39
CA GLU A 118 -11.21 5.32 -3.45
C GLU A 118 -10.45 5.10 -2.13
N ARG A 119 -9.72 6.11 -1.63
CA ARG A 119 -8.90 5.98 -0.42
C ARG A 119 -9.73 5.80 0.86
N ILE A 120 -10.83 6.55 1.01
CA ILE A 120 -11.66 6.49 2.23
C ILE A 120 -12.37 5.13 2.38
N ASN A 121 -12.72 4.49 1.26
CA ASN A 121 -13.45 3.21 1.25
C ASN A 121 -12.55 1.97 1.19
N ARG A 122 -11.23 2.14 1.15
CA ARG A 122 -10.28 1.03 0.97
C ARG A 122 -10.34 -0.03 2.07
N PHE A 123 -10.60 0.38 3.30
CA PHE A 123 -10.59 -0.50 4.47
C PHE A 123 -11.97 -0.77 5.07
N THR A 124 -13.03 -0.16 4.53
CA THR A 124 -14.40 -0.36 5.01
C THR A 124 -14.95 -1.74 4.61
N ALA A 125 -14.55 -2.26 3.43
CA ALA A 125 -14.99 -3.56 2.93
C ALA A 125 -14.39 -4.79 3.66
N ASN A 126 -13.33 -4.61 4.47
CA ASN A 126 -12.69 -5.70 5.21
C ASN A 126 -13.17 -5.79 6.68
N SER A 127 -14.29 -5.15 7.01
CA SER A 127 -14.85 -5.09 8.37
C SER A 127 -15.95 -6.14 8.63
N GLU A 128 -16.05 -7.17 7.79
CA GLU A 128 -16.97 -8.31 7.96
C GLU A 128 -16.24 -9.59 8.37
#